data_AF-A0AAU9KML8-F1
#
_entry.id   AF-A0AAU9KML8-F1
#
_cell.length_a   1.000
_cell.length_b   1.000
_cell.length_c   1.000
_cell.angle_alpha   90.00
_cell.angle_beta   90.00
_cell.angle_gamma   90.00
#
_symmetry.space_group_name_H-M   'P 1'
#
loop_
_entity.id
_entity.type
_entity.pdbx_description
1 polymer ?
#
loop_
_entity_poly.entity_id
_entity_poly.type
_entity_poly.pdbx_seq_one_letter_code
_entity_poly.pdbx_strand_id
1 'polypeptide(L)'
;MGKSDVYSSPIVFSQLDLRVGKIIEVKAHPNSERHYIEKVDIGKGEELEMVMEHQPYFAEEELLGRKVVVLCNLKMVKVVRTRSTGGILLVTNDKGKVELLEPSPEAEVGERVYASGEEQQEPVTPIQMKKNKVWETLCKDIKTNNKCEVMYLDRFPVRSRSGPVRVESLKKVLVTK
;
A
#
# COMPACT_ATOMS: atom_id res chain seq x y z
N MET A 1 18.61 -5.77 -38.04
CA MET A 1 18.72 -6.22 -36.64
C MET A 1 17.36 -6.03 -36.00
N GLY A 2 16.57 -7.10 -35.85
CA GLY A 2 15.21 -7.03 -35.33
C GLY A 2 15.21 -6.50 -33.90
N LYS A 3 14.29 -5.57 -33.59
CA LYS A 3 13.96 -5.26 -32.21
C LYS A 3 13.46 -6.56 -31.60
N SER A 4 14.23 -7.13 -30.69
CA SER A 4 13.72 -8.20 -29.84
C SER A 4 12.55 -7.63 -29.08
N ASP A 5 11.35 -8.09 -29.41
CA ASP A 5 10.22 -8.06 -28.48
C ASP A 5 10.68 -8.86 -27.27
N VAL A 6 11.28 -8.17 -26.30
CA VAL A 6 11.61 -8.73 -25.00
C VAL A 6 10.27 -9.20 -24.46
N TYR A 7 10.08 -10.51 -24.39
CA TYR A 7 8.99 -11.13 -23.63
C TYR A 7 9.05 -10.53 -22.22
N SER A 8 8.26 -9.48 -21.99
CA SER A 8 8.08 -8.93 -20.67
C SER A 8 7.28 -9.96 -19.91
N SER A 9 7.87 -10.55 -18.88
CA SER A 9 7.13 -11.36 -17.91
C SER A 9 5.83 -10.65 -17.52
N PRO A 10 4.73 -11.38 -17.33
CA PRO A 10 3.46 -10.78 -16.95
C PRO A 10 3.62 -9.94 -15.67
N ILE A 11 2.92 -8.81 -15.62
CA ILE A 11 2.82 -8.01 -14.39
C ILE A 11 1.86 -8.74 -13.45
N VAL A 12 2.39 -9.21 -12.32
CA VAL A 12 1.66 -10.00 -11.31
C VAL A 12 1.67 -9.27 -9.97
N PHE A 13 0.69 -9.54 -9.10
CA PHE A 13 0.47 -8.80 -7.85
C PHE A 13 1.70 -8.84 -6.93
N SER A 14 2.35 -10.00 -6.85
CA SER A 14 3.53 -10.25 -6.03
C SER A 14 4.76 -9.37 -6.39
N GLN A 15 4.75 -8.69 -7.55
CA GLN A 15 5.76 -7.67 -7.88
C GLN A 15 5.66 -6.40 -7.01
N LEU A 16 4.52 -6.16 -6.37
CA LEU A 16 4.36 -5.14 -5.34
C LEU A 16 5.04 -5.62 -4.03
N ASP A 17 5.97 -4.85 -3.49
CA ASP A 17 6.48 -5.12 -2.14
C ASP A 17 5.49 -4.57 -1.10
N LEU A 18 4.45 -5.35 -0.82
CA LEU A 18 3.46 -5.02 0.21
C LEU A 18 3.84 -5.67 1.53
N ARG A 19 3.94 -4.89 2.59
CA ARG A 19 4.24 -5.38 3.94
C ARG A 19 3.28 -4.83 4.96
N VAL A 20 3.09 -5.56 6.05
CA VAL A 20 2.49 -5.03 7.27
C VAL A 20 3.47 -4.02 7.88
N GLY A 21 3.05 -2.77 8.01
CA GLY A 21 3.82 -1.73 8.68
C GLY A 21 3.14 -1.27 9.98
N LYS A 22 3.92 -0.67 10.88
CA LYS A 22 3.41 0.01 12.07
C LYS A 22 3.83 1.48 12.03
N ILE A 23 2.87 2.38 12.12
CA ILE A 23 3.14 3.81 12.20
C ILE A 23 3.77 4.09 13.58
N ILE A 24 5.02 4.55 13.60
CA ILE A 24 5.79 4.79 14.83
C ILE A 24 6.01 6.27 15.10
N GLU A 25 5.79 7.13 14.11
CA GLU A 25 5.83 8.59 14.26
C GLU A 25 4.84 9.23 13.28
N VAL A 26 4.13 10.25 13.73
CA VAL A 26 3.24 11.10 12.93
C VAL A 26 3.57 12.54 13.27
N LYS A 27 3.81 13.38 12.26
CA LYS A 27 4.09 14.80 12.42
C LYS A 27 3.34 15.61 11.40
N ALA A 28 2.64 16.66 11.81
CA ALA A 28 2.07 17.64 10.90
C ALA A 28 3.13 18.17 9.91
N HIS A 29 2.82 18.18 8.62
CA HIS A 29 3.76 18.69 7.63
C HIS A 29 3.87 20.22 7.76
N PRO A 30 5.07 20.80 7.95
CA PRO A 30 5.22 22.22 8.29
C PRO A 30 4.77 23.18 7.18
N ASN A 31 4.69 22.68 5.94
CA ASN A 31 4.27 23.45 4.76
C ASN A 31 2.94 22.97 4.16
N SER A 32 2.14 22.16 4.87
CA SER A 32 0.82 21.74 4.38
C SER A 32 -0.12 21.33 5.51
N GLU A 33 -1.35 21.86 5.46
CA GLU A 33 -2.45 21.52 6.38
C GLU A 33 -3.24 20.28 5.97
N ARG A 34 -2.76 19.54 4.96
CA ARG A 34 -3.38 18.30 4.50
C ARG A 34 -2.50 17.08 4.69
N HIS A 35 -1.22 17.25 5.01
CA HIS A 35 -0.26 16.16 5.00
C HIS A 35 0.37 15.91 6.36
N TYR A 36 0.55 14.64 6.68
CA TYR A 36 1.48 14.20 7.72
C TYR A 36 2.79 13.73 7.10
N ILE A 37 3.88 13.87 7.86
CA ILE A 37 5.11 13.11 7.70
C ILE A 37 4.99 11.92 8.65
N GLU A 38 4.95 10.72 8.10
CA GLU A 38 4.74 9.48 8.84
C GLU A 38 5.98 8.60 8.72
N LYS A 39 6.48 8.14 9.86
CA LYS A 39 7.54 7.13 9.93
C LYS A 39 6.90 5.79 10.24
N VAL A 40 7.18 4.78 9.41
CA VAL A 40 6.55 3.46 9.51
C VAL A 40 7.62 2.39 9.57
N ASP A 41 7.60 1.61 10.65
CA ASP A 41 8.38 0.39 10.79
C ASP A 41 7.78 -0.68 9.87
N ILE A 42 8.57 -1.20 8.93
CA ILE A 42 8.17 -2.23 7.97
C ILE A 42 8.87 -3.56 8.25
N GLY A 43 9.40 -3.72 9.46
CA GLY A 43 10.01 -4.93 9.99
C GLY A 43 11.46 -5.11 9.58
N LYS A 44 12.12 -6.08 10.21
CA LYS A 44 13.54 -6.43 9.95
C LYS A 44 14.53 -5.27 10.13
N GLY A 45 14.17 -4.28 10.96
CA GLY A 45 14.99 -3.08 11.19
C GLY A 45 14.93 -2.05 10.05
N GLU A 46 13.97 -2.19 9.13
CA GLU A 46 13.72 -1.23 8.06
C GLU A 46 12.56 -0.29 8.44
N GLU A 47 12.72 1.00 8.13
CA GLU A 47 11.70 2.02 8.33
C GLU A 47 11.57 2.86 7.06
N LEU A 48 10.36 3.33 6.76
CA LEU A 48 10.10 4.28 5.67
C LEU A 48 9.54 5.58 6.20
N GLU A 49 9.95 6.69 5.60
CA GLU A 49 9.35 8.00 5.78
C GLU A 49 8.45 8.30 4.59
N MET A 50 7.21 8.67 4.87
CA MET A 50 6.17 8.90 3.88
C MET A 50 5.47 10.22 4.17
N VAL A 51 5.10 10.93 3.11
CA VAL A 51 4.26 12.12 3.22
C VAL A 51 2.87 11.75 2.69
N MET A 52 1.89 11.67 3.59
CA MET A 52 0.54 11.16 3.31
C MET A 52 -0.49 12.26 3.52
N GLU A 53 -1.51 12.32 2.65
CA GLU A 53 -2.60 13.30 2.77
C GLU A 53 -3.68 12.81 3.77
N HIS A 54 -3.29 12.60 5.02
CA HIS A 54 -4.12 11.97 6.05
C HIS A 54 -4.77 12.95 7.04
N GLN A 55 -4.22 14.18 7.19
CA GLN A 55 -4.75 15.20 8.12
C GLN A 55 -6.25 15.50 7.99
N PRO A 56 -6.84 15.54 6.77
CA PRO A 56 -8.28 15.81 6.65
C PRO A 56 -9.17 14.68 7.18
N TYR A 57 -8.61 13.50 7.43
CA TYR A 57 -9.37 12.26 7.67
C TYR A 57 -9.08 11.59 9.01
N PHE A 58 -7.88 11.78 9.57
CA PHE A 58 -7.43 11.11 10.78
C PHE A 58 -6.70 12.09 11.69
N ALA A 59 -6.97 12.01 12.99
CA ALA A 59 -6.12 12.62 14.00
C ALA A 59 -4.79 11.85 14.15
N GLU A 60 -3.77 12.50 14.72
CA GLU A 60 -2.44 11.88 14.91
C GLU A 60 -2.52 10.63 15.80
N GLU A 61 -3.37 10.68 16.83
CA GLU A 61 -3.57 9.61 17.80
C GLU A 61 -4.29 8.39 17.19
N GLU A 62 -5.05 8.57 16.12
CA GLU A 62 -5.70 7.47 15.39
C GLU A 62 -4.73 6.72 14.47
N LEU A 63 -3.61 7.36 14.12
CA LEU A 63 -2.57 6.80 13.25
C LEU A 63 -1.44 6.18 14.07
N LEU A 64 -0.99 6.85 15.14
CA LEU A 64 0.16 6.42 15.92
C LEU A 64 -0.06 5.00 16.50
N GLY A 65 0.88 4.10 16.21
CA GLY A 65 0.84 2.71 16.66
C GLY A 65 -0.05 1.78 15.82
N ARG A 66 -0.81 2.30 14.85
CA ARG A 66 -1.69 1.53 13.98
C ARG A 66 -0.88 0.63 13.04
N LYS A 67 -1.35 -0.61 12.84
CA LYS A 67 -0.84 -1.51 11.80
C LYS A 67 -1.55 -1.23 10.48
N VAL A 68 -0.79 -1.09 9.40
CA VAL A 68 -1.29 -0.73 8.07
C VAL A 68 -0.63 -1.59 6.99
N VAL A 69 -1.16 -1.58 5.77
CA VAL A 69 -0.49 -2.17 4.59
C VAL A 69 0.31 -1.11 3.86
N VAL A 70 1.62 -1.34 3.70
CA VAL A 70 2.58 -0.40 3.11
C VAL A 70 3.09 -0.94 1.79
N LEU A 71 3.15 -0.08 0.77
CA LEU A 71 3.84 -0.34 -0.49
C LEU A 71 5.27 0.20 -0.42
N CYS A 72 6.24 -0.71 -0.30
CA CYS A 72 7.62 -0.40 0.06
C CYS A 72 8.56 -0.15 -1.12
N ASN A 73 8.21 -0.61 -2.34
CA ASN A 73 9.09 -0.53 -3.52
C ASN A 73 8.71 0.58 -4.50
N LEU A 74 8.14 1.69 -4.02
CA LEU A 74 7.93 2.89 -4.83
C LEU A 74 9.25 3.62 -5.09
N LYS A 75 9.37 4.24 -6.26
CA LYS A 75 10.45 5.20 -6.50
C LYS A 75 10.23 6.42 -5.61
N MET A 76 11.27 6.84 -4.89
CA MET A 76 11.24 8.07 -4.11
C MET A 76 10.72 9.25 -4.93
N VAL A 77 9.76 9.98 -4.35
CA VAL A 77 9.19 11.21 -4.89
C VAL A 77 9.31 12.32 -3.87
N LYS A 78 9.12 13.57 -4.31
CA LYS A 78 8.94 14.70 -3.40
C LYS A 78 7.46 15.08 -3.34
N VAL A 79 6.90 15.11 -2.14
CA VAL A 79 5.53 15.57 -1.85
C VAL A 79 5.66 16.78 -0.93
N VAL A 80 5.09 17.91 -1.34
CA VAL A 80 5.29 19.20 -0.65
C VAL A 80 6.78 19.49 -0.38
N ARG A 81 7.64 19.16 -1.36
CA ARG A 81 9.11 19.30 -1.33
C ARG A 81 9.86 18.38 -0.34
N THR A 82 9.16 17.58 0.46
CA THR A 82 9.72 16.57 1.38
C THR A 82 9.81 15.20 0.70
N ARG A 83 10.83 14.40 1.03
CA ARG A 83 11.01 13.07 0.43
C ARG A 83 9.94 12.10 0.96
N SER A 84 9.40 11.27 0.09
CA SER A 84 8.48 10.18 0.44
C SER A 84 8.92 8.91 -0.28
N THR A 85 9.11 7.81 0.47
CA THR A 85 9.73 6.56 -0.02
C THR A 85 8.80 5.34 0.05
N GLY A 86 7.48 5.55 0.08
CA GLY A 86 6.49 4.48 0.11
C GLY A 86 5.07 5.03 -0.04
N GLY A 87 4.07 4.21 0.22
CA GLY A 87 2.68 4.64 0.36
C GLY A 87 1.91 3.72 1.29
N ILE A 88 1.04 4.28 2.12
CA ILE A 88 0.10 3.52 2.95
C ILE A 88 -1.15 3.30 2.12
N LEU A 89 -1.58 2.05 1.99
CA LEU A 89 -2.75 1.72 1.18
C LEU A 89 -4.04 2.11 1.90
N LEU A 90 -4.96 2.70 1.14
CA LEU A 90 -6.26 3.17 1.61
C LEU A 90 -7.35 2.96 0.56
N VAL A 91 -8.59 3.19 0.96
CA VAL A 91 -9.75 3.27 0.07
C VAL A 91 -10.49 4.58 0.32
N THR A 92 -11.04 5.16 -0.73
CA THR A 92 -11.86 6.38 -0.66
C THR A 92 -13.16 6.18 -1.42
N ASN A 93 -14.31 6.42 -0.78
CA ASN A 93 -15.60 6.38 -1.49
C ASN A 93 -15.94 7.72 -2.17
N ASP A 94 -17.01 7.73 -2.93
CA ASP A 94 -17.58 8.89 -3.62
C ASP A 94 -18.02 10.02 -2.69
N LYS A 95 -18.24 9.72 -1.40
CA LYS A 95 -18.62 10.68 -0.35
C LYS A 95 -17.42 11.25 0.40
N GLY A 96 -16.19 10.88 0.05
CA GLY A 96 -14.96 11.34 0.69
C GLY A 96 -14.60 10.64 2.00
N LYS A 97 -15.27 9.54 2.39
CA LYS A 97 -14.81 8.70 3.51
C LYS A 97 -13.54 7.96 3.08
N VAL A 98 -12.52 8.05 3.90
CA VAL A 98 -11.23 7.35 3.74
C VAL A 98 -11.09 6.27 4.81
N GLU A 99 -10.64 5.08 4.43
CA GLU A 99 -10.28 4.01 5.37
C GLU A 99 -8.91 3.42 4.98
N LEU A 100 -8.05 3.20 5.97
CA LEU A 100 -6.78 2.51 5.75
C LEU A 100 -7.01 1.00 5.58
N LEU A 101 -6.13 0.36 4.80
CA LEU A 101 -6.08 -1.10 4.76
C LEU A 101 -5.43 -1.62 6.03
N GLU A 102 -6.18 -2.46 6.74
CA GLU A 102 -5.77 -3.07 8.01
C GLU A 102 -5.43 -4.54 7.78
N PRO A 103 -4.23 -4.99 8.20
CA PRO A 103 -3.93 -6.41 8.24
C PRO A 103 -4.69 -7.09 9.39
N SER A 104 -4.63 -8.42 9.44
CA SER A 104 -5.09 -9.18 10.61
C SER A 104 -4.45 -8.63 11.90
N PRO A 105 -5.17 -8.52 13.03
CA PRO A 105 -4.62 -8.10 14.31
C PRO A 105 -3.38 -8.90 14.73
N GLU A 106 -3.37 -10.20 14.40
CA GLU A 106 -2.30 -11.16 14.68
C GLU A 106 -1.06 -10.97 13.79
N ALA A 107 -1.15 -10.17 12.73
CA ALA A 107 -0.04 -10.02 11.79
C ALA A 107 1.15 -9.27 12.43
N GLU A 108 2.35 -9.84 12.29
CA GLU A 108 3.58 -9.19 12.72
C GLU A 108 4.03 -8.10 11.75
N VAL A 109 4.74 -7.10 12.28
CA VAL A 109 5.35 -6.04 11.45
C VAL A 109 6.39 -6.65 10.52
N GLY A 110 6.32 -6.28 9.24
CA GLY A 110 7.14 -6.83 8.15
C GLY A 110 6.60 -8.10 7.51
N GLU A 111 5.46 -8.63 7.95
CA GLU A 111 4.81 -9.72 7.24
C GLU A 111 4.50 -9.33 5.79
N ARG A 112 4.76 -10.26 4.88
CA ARG A 112 4.44 -10.09 3.47
C ARG A 112 2.94 -10.12 3.25
N VAL A 113 2.43 -9.15 2.50
CA VAL A 113 1.06 -9.12 1.99
C VAL A 113 1.07 -9.56 0.53
N TYR A 114 0.18 -10.48 0.18
CA TYR A 114 0.12 -11.12 -1.14
C TYR A 114 -1.31 -11.49 -1.54
N ALA A 115 -1.54 -11.65 -2.84
CA ALA A 115 -2.79 -12.18 -3.38
C ALA A 115 -2.76 -13.72 -3.34
N SER A 116 -3.56 -14.32 -2.45
CA SER A 116 -3.54 -15.76 -2.19
C SER A 116 -4.09 -16.56 -3.36
N GLY A 117 -3.26 -17.46 -3.90
CA GLY A 117 -3.58 -18.30 -5.05
C GLY A 117 -3.16 -17.71 -6.41
N GLU A 118 -2.58 -16.51 -6.42
CA GLU A 118 -1.96 -15.90 -7.61
C GLU A 118 -0.48 -16.30 -7.74
N GLU A 119 0.07 -16.17 -8.94
CA GLU A 119 1.48 -16.43 -9.24
C GLU A 119 2.41 -15.56 -8.39
N GLN A 120 3.43 -16.18 -7.78
CA GLN A 120 4.39 -15.47 -6.94
C GLN A 120 5.68 -15.23 -7.72
N GLN A 121 6.08 -13.96 -7.78
CA GLN A 121 7.36 -13.48 -8.30
C GLN A 121 8.00 -12.56 -7.26
N GLU A 122 9.29 -12.32 -7.41
CA GLU A 122 10.01 -11.37 -6.58
C GLU A 122 9.52 -9.93 -6.82
N PRO A 123 9.54 -9.06 -5.79
CA PRO A 123 9.25 -7.66 -5.97
C PRO A 123 10.15 -7.02 -7.03
N VAL A 124 9.55 -6.17 -7.86
CA VAL A 124 10.34 -5.39 -8.81
C VAL A 124 11.09 -4.27 -8.08
N THR A 125 12.21 -3.85 -8.67
CA THR A 125 12.93 -2.65 -8.20
C THR A 125 12.08 -1.38 -8.35
N PRO A 126 12.34 -0.32 -7.58
CA PRO A 126 11.64 0.96 -7.74
C PRO A 126 11.73 1.57 -9.15
N ILE A 127 12.81 1.28 -9.88
CA ILE A 127 12.97 1.72 -11.28
C ILE A 127 12.00 0.96 -12.19
N GLN A 128 11.92 -0.36 -12.04
CA GLN A 128 11.00 -1.20 -12.81
C GLN A 128 9.54 -0.90 -12.47
N MET A 129 9.21 -0.71 -11.18
CA MET A 129 7.88 -0.28 -10.71
C MET A 129 7.38 0.93 -11.52
N LYS A 130 8.21 1.98 -11.62
CA LYS A 130 7.89 3.19 -12.39
C LYS A 130 7.91 2.97 -13.91
N LYS A 131 8.95 2.32 -14.44
CA LYS A 131 9.14 2.15 -15.90
C LYS A 131 8.02 1.32 -16.52
N ASN A 132 7.60 0.27 -15.83
CA ASN A 132 6.62 -0.69 -16.33
C ASN A 132 5.20 -0.38 -15.84
N LYS A 133 5.00 0.70 -15.07
CA LYS A 133 3.69 1.11 -14.53
C LYS A 133 3.00 -0.02 -13.77
N VAL A 134 3.76 -0.71 -12.91
CA VAL A 134 3.30 -1.93 -12.23
C VAL A 134 2.13 -1.62 -11.30
N TRP A 135 2.25 -0.59 -10.46
CA TRP A 135 1.16 -0.14 -9.60
C TRP A 135 -0.07 0.27 -10.41
N GLU A 136 0.08 1.13 -11.42
CA GLU A 136 -1.05 1.64 -12.22
C GLU A 136 -1.74 0.56 -13.03
N THR A 137 -1.05 -0.54 -13.32
CA THR A 137 -1.64 -1.72 -13.96
C THR A 137 -2.46 -2.51 -12.95
N LEU A 138 -1.86 -2.87 -11.81
CA LEU A 138 -2.46 -3.76 -10.83
C LEU A 138 -3.59 -3.12 -10.02
N CYS A 139 -3.46 -1.84 -9.65
CA CYS A 139 -4.41 -1.17 -8.73
C CYS A 139 -5.84 -1.09 -9.27
N LYS A 140 -6.02 -1.24 -10.59
CA LYS A 140 -7.34 -1.27 -11.25
C LYS A 140 -8.18 -2.47 -10.81
N ASP A 141 -7.52 -3.52 -10.33
CA ASP A 141 -8.15 -4.79 -9.95
C ASP A 141 -7.99 -5.09 -8.46
N ILE A 142 -7.46 -4.15 -7.66
CA ILE A 142 -7.39 -4.26 -6.20
C ILE A 142 -8.56 -3.48 -5.60
N LYS A 143 -9.52 -4.19 -4.99
CA LYS A 143 -10.70 -3.58 -4.39
C LYS A 143 -11.26 -4.37 -3.22
N THR A 144 -12.08 -3.73 -2.41
CA THR A 144 -12.77 -4.40 -1.31
C THR A 144 -13.99 -5.17 -1.80
N ASN A 145 -14.33 -6.30 -1.18
CA ASN A 145 -15.53 -7.08 -1.50
C ASN A 145 -16.72 -6.72 -0.58
N ASN A 146 -17.82 -7.48 -0.66
CA ASN A 146 -19.02 -7.27 0.17
C ASN A 146 -18.80 -7.50 1.69
N LYS A 147 -17.69 -8.12 2.06
CA LYS A 147 -17.26 -8.41 3.43
C LYS A 147 -16.15 -7.47 3.91
N CYS A 148 -15.88 -6.39 3.17
CA CYS A 148 -14.80 -5.44 3.43
C CYS A 148 -13.39 -6.06 3.37
N GLU A 149 -13.23 -7.22 2.73
CA GLU A 149 -11.92 -7.84 2.51
C GLU A 149 -11.33 -7.33 1.19
N VAL A 150 -10.02 -7.12 1.16
CA VAL A 150 -9.30 -6.70 -0.04
C VAL A 150 -9.11 -7.91 -0.96
N MET A 151 -9.48 -7.74 -2.22
CA MET A 151 -9.41 -8.75 -3.27
C MET A 151 -8.61 -8.20 -4.44
N TYR A 152 -7.90 -9.09 -5.13
CA TYR A 152 -7.30 -8.85 -6.43
C TYR A 152 -8.05 -9.66 -7.50
N LEU A 153 -8.40 -9.03 -8.63
CA LEU A 153 -9.16 -9.62 -9.75
C LEU A 153 -10.50 -10.26 -9.34
N ASP A 154 -11.13 -9.77 -8.27
CA ASP A 154 -12.32 -10.38 -7.65
C ASP A 154 -12.18 -11.86 -7.24
N ARG A 155 -10.98 -12.41 -7.33
CA ARG A 155 -10.72 -13.85 -7.23
C ARG A 155 -9.74 -14.18 -6.12
N PHE A 156 -8.67 -13.41 -5.99
CA PHE A 156 -7.57 -13.70 -5.10
C PHE A 156 -7.67 -12.83 -3.85
N PRO A 157 -7.97 -13.39 -2.67
CA PRO A 157 -7.96 -12.62 -1.43
C PRO A 157 -6.57 -12.07 -1.15
N VAL A 158 -6.48 -10.78 -0.79
CA VAL A 158 -5.25 -10.16 -0.34
C VAL A 158 -5.10 -10.38 1.17
N ARG A 159 -3.97 -10.93 1.58
CA ARG A 159 -3.73 -11.40 2.95
C ARG A 159 -2.24 -11.40 3.30
N SER A 160 -1.96 -11.44 4.60
CA SER A 160 -0.68 -11.92 5.10
C SER A 160 -0.81 -13.38 5.56
N ARG A 161 0.29 -13.98 6.04
CA ARG A 161 0.22 -15.32 6.65
C ARG A 161 -0.75 -15.39 7.83
N SER A 162 -0.97 -14.27 8.52
CA SER A 162 -1.76 -14.17 9.74
C SER A 162 -3.23 -13.81 9.51
N GLY A 163 -3.64 -13.55 8.26
CA GLY A 163 -5.05 -13.39 7.92
C GLY A 163 -5.35 -12.39 6.80
N PRO A 164 -6.64 -12.14 6.52
CA PRO A 164 -7.08 -11.23 5.46
C PRO A 164 -6.70 -9.77 5.75
N VAL A 165 -6.43 -9.02 4.68
CA VAL A 165 -6.41 -7.56 4.73
C VAL A 165 -7.84 -7.06 4.54
N ARG A 166 -8.25 -6.09 5.36
CA ARG A 166 -9.60 -5.55 5.40
C ARG A 166 -9.59 -4.03 5.45
N VAL A 167 -10.79 -3.47 5.30
CA VAL A 167 -11.11 -2.08 5.66
C VAL A 167 -12.30 -2.12 6.62
N GLU A 168 -12.57 -1.01 7.30
CA GLU A 168 -13.61 -0.93 8.34
C GLU A 168 -15.01 -1.18 7.76
N SER A 169 -15.38 -0.52 6.67
CA SER A 169 -16.76 -0.53 6.17
C SER A 169 -16.94 -0.34 4.66
N LEU A 170 -15.94 0.19 3.93
CA LEU A 170 -16.10 0.49 2.51
C LEU A 170 -16.04 -0.78 1.64
N LYS A 171 -17.13 -1.06 0.92
CA LYS A 171 -17.30 -2.24 0.07
C LYS A 171 -17.24 -1.87 -1.41
N LYS A 172 -16.65 -2.73 -2.23
CA LYS A 172 -16.52 -2.54 -3.69
C LYS A 172 -15.79 -1.25 -4.08
N VAL A 173 -14.84 -0.81 -3.26
CA VAL A 173 -14.04 0.40 -3.49
C VAL A 173 -12.63 0.01 -3.91
N LEU A 174 -12.08 0.71 -4.91
CA LEU A 174 -10.71 0.52 -5.37
C LEU A 174 -9.71 0.97 -4.32
N VAL A 175 -8.63 0.20 -4.18
CA VAL A 175 -7.51 0.53 -3.29
C VAL A 175 -6.58 1.52 -3.98
N THR A 176 -6.19 2.54 -3.23
CA THR A 176 -5.21 3.56 -3.62
C THR A 176 -4.06 3.62 -2.61
N LYS A 177 -3.09 4.48 -2.86
CA LYS A 177 -1.88 4.71 -2.04
C LYS A 177 -1.64 6.21 -1.88
#